data_AF-A0A4P7L462-F1
#
_entry.id   AF-A0A4P7L462-F1
#
_cell.length_a   1.000
_cell.length_b   1.000
_cell.length_c   1.000
_cell.angle_alpha   90.00
_cell.angle_beta   90.00
_cell.angle_gamma   90.00
#
_symmetry.space_group_name_H-M   'P 1'
#
loop_
_entity.id
_entity.type
_entity.pdbx_description
1 polymer ?
#
loop_
_entity_poly.entity_id
_entity_poly.type
_entity_poly.pdbx_seq_one_letter_code
_entity_poly.pdbx_strand_id
1 'polypeptide(L)' 'MVFRKKIYGNLEELQTDLDKWLEEYNNQRTHQGKMCCGRTPMATLHDGKQIWREKDLNQI' A
#
# COMPACT_ATOMS: atom_id res chain seq x y z
N MET A 1 7.12 -3.99 16.34
CA MET A 1 7.79 -4.50 15.13
C MET A 1 7.64 -6.01 15.16
N VAL A 2 7.01 -6.63 14.15
CA VAL A 2 6.85 -8.10 14.11
C VAL A 2 7.91 -8.65 13.17
N PHE A 3 8.88 -9.36 13.72
CA PHE A 3 9.82 -10.13 12.92
C PHE A 3 9.12 -11.40 12.41
N ARG A 4 9.18 -11.65 11.11
CA ARG A 4 8.64 -12.89 10.53
C ARG A 4 9.50 -14.06 10.99
N LYS A 5 8.86 -15.07 11.58
CA LYS A 5 9.51 -16.28 12.13
C LYS A 5 9.46 -17.48 11.19
N LYS A 6 8.72 -17.38 10.09
CA LYS A 6 8.55 -18.46 9.12
C LYS A 6 9.81 -18.59 8.26
N ILE A 7 10.31 -19.83 8.13
CA ILE A 7 11.36 -20.20 7.18
C ILE A 7 10.67 -20.71 5.92
N TYR A 8 11.08 -20.20 4.76
CA TYR A 8 10.48 -20.53 3.47
C TYR A 8 11.27 -21.63 2.77
N GLY A 9 10.57 -22.59 2.17
CA GLY A 9 11.21 -23.71 1.47
C GLY A 9 11.66 -23.37 0.05
N ASN A 10 11.05 -22.36 -0.56
CA ASN A 10 11.40 -21.85 -1.88
C ASN A 10 10.96 -20.38 -2.06
N LEU A 11 11.35 -19.77 -3.18
CA LEU A 11 11.07 -18.37 -3.48
C LEU A 11 9.58 -18.11 -3.75
N GLU A 12 8.87 -19.04 -4.39
CA GLU A 12 7.44 -18.86 -4.73
C GLU A 12 6.57 -18.78 -3.48
N GLU A 13 6.88 -19.58 -2.46
CA GLU A 13 6.22 -19.56 -1.17
C GLU A 13 6.43 -18.20 -0.46
N LEU A 14 7.66 -17.67 -0.50
CA LEU A 14 7.96 -16.34 0.04
C LEU A 14 7.19 -15.25 -0.71
N GLN A 15 7.17 -15.31 -2.04
CA GLN A 15 6.50 -14.32 -2.87
C GLN A 15 4.99 -14.31 -2.61
N THR A 16 4.37 -15.48 -2.52
CA THR A 16 2.93 -15.62 -2.25
C THR A 16 2.53 -14.98 -0.90
N ASP A 17 3.32 -15.22 0.14
CA ASP A 17 3.05 -14.62 1.46
C ASP A 17 3.32 -13.11 1.47
N LEU A 18 4.31 -12.64 0.70
CA LEU A 18 4.60 -11.21 0.54
C LEU A 18 3.47 -10.48 -0.18
N ASP A 19 2.97 -11.05 -1.28
CA ASP A 19 1.91 -10.45 -2.08
C ASP A 19 0.63 -10.31 -1.27
N LYS A 20 0.24 -11.36 -0.54
CA LYS A 20 -0.90 -11.33 0.40
C LYS A 20 -0.72 -10.25 1.48
N TRP A 21 0.47 -10.18 2.06
CA TRP A 21 0.76 -9.19 3.10
C TRP A 21 0.70 -7.76 2.55
N LEU A 22 1.22 -7.53 1.35
CA LEU A 22 1.16 -6.22 0.68
C LEU A 22 -0.28 -5.82 0.39
N GLU A 23 -1.11 -6.74 -0.10
CA GLU A 23 -2.53 -6.49 -0.36
C GLU A 23 -3.26 -6.05 0.91
N GLU A 24 -3.11 -6.80 2.00
CA GLU A 24 -3.71 -6.49 3.30
C GLU A 24 -3.25 -5.13 3.82
N TYR A 25 -1.93 -4.89 3.81
CA TYR A 25 -1.35 -3.65 4.31
C TYR A 25 -1.83 -2.43 3.52
N ASN A 26 -1.84 -2.53 2.19
CA ASN A 26 -2.15 -1.41 1.30
C ASN A 26 -3.65 -1.10 1.24
N ASN A 27 -4.52 -2.10 1.40
CA ASN A 27 -5.96 -1.95 1.16
C ASN A 27 -6.84 -2.06 2.39
N GLN A 28 -6.41 -2.75 3.44
CA GLN A 28 -7.28 -3.02 4.60
C GLN A 28 -6.82 -2.26 5.85
N ARG A 29 -5.51 -2.10 6.01
CA ARG A 29 -4.96 -1.46 7.19
C ARG A 29 -5.10 0.06 7.12
N THR A 30 -5.88 0.62 8.04
CA THR A 30 -5.96 2.06 8.23
C THR A 30 -4.79 2.56 9.06
N HIS A 31 -4.20 3.67 8.63
CA HIS A 31 -3.06 4.26 9.31
C HIS A 31 -3.39 5.68 9.79
N GLN A 32 -3.20 5.93 11.10
CA GLN A 32 -3.32 7.26 11.73
C GLN A 32 -2.12 8.18 11.42
N GLY A 33 -1.28 7.84 10.43
CA GLY A 33 -0.17 8.68 10.00
C GLY A 33 -0.67 9.98 9.35
N LYS A 34 0.14 11.04 9.44
CA LYS A 34 -0.17 12.41 8.95
C LYS A 34 -0.75 12.46 7.54
N MET A 35 -0.34 11.55 6.65
CA MET A 35 -0.79 11.51 5.26
C MET A 35 -2.07 10.67 5.07
N CYS A 36 -2.17 9.57 5.79
CA CYS A 36 -3.29 8.63 5.62
C CYS A 36 -4.52 9.07 6.40
N CYS A 37 -4.38 9.76 7.53
CA CYS A 37 -5.48 10.33 8.32
C CYS A 37 -6.59 9.30 8.64
N GLY A 38 -6.21 8.06 8.95
CA GLY A 38 -7.16 6.97 9.19
C GLY A 38 -7.68 6.28 7.93
N ARG A 39 -7.24 6.68 6.72
CA ARG A 39 -7.47 5.94 5.48
C ARG A 39 -6.40 4.88 5.26
N THR A 40 -6.62 4.04 4.26
CA THR A 40 -5.64 3.05 3.79
C THR A 40 -4.61 3.72 2.88
N PRO A 41 -3.41 3.12 2.73
CA PRO A 41 -2.39 3.64 1.82
C PRO A 41 -2.91 3.80 0.39
N MET A 42 -3.66 2.82 -0.14
CA MET A 42 -4.20 2.88 -1.50
C MET A 42 -5.26 3.98 -1.67
N ALA A 43 -6.15 4.17 -0.70
CA ALA A 43 -7.10 5.29 -0.76
C ALA A 43 -6.37 6.65 -0.80
N THR A 44 -5.32 6.79 0.02
CA THR A 44 -4.48 8.00 0.03
C THR A 44 -3.76 8.23 -1.30
N LEU A 45 -3.26 7.16 -1.92
CA LEU A 45 -2.59 7.20 -3.22
C LEU A 45 -3.54 7.64 -4.34
N HIS A 46 -4.76 7.08 -4.37
CA HIS A 46 -5.76 7.42 -5.37
C HIS A 46 -6.17 8.90 -5.29
N ASP A 47 -6.38 9.41 -4.08
CA ASP A 47 -6.71 10.82 -3.87
C ASP A 47 -5.55 11.73 -4.32
N GLY A 48 -4.31 11.36 -3.99
CA GLY A 48 -3.13 12.07 -4.48
C GLY A 48 -3.02 12.08 -6.01
N LYS A 49 -3.30 10.95 -6.66
CA LYS A 49 -3.31 10.82 -8.13
C LYS A 49 -4.41 11.68 -8.78
N GLN A 50 -5.56 11.82 -8.13
CA GLN A 50 -6.61 12.72 -8.61
C GLN A 50 -6.15 14.19 -8.53
N ILE A 51 -5.64 14.62 -7.38
CA ILE A 51 -5.13 15.99 -7.19
C ILE A 51 -4.01 16.30 -8.19
N TRP A 52 -3.12 15.34 -8.46
CA TRP A 52 -2.07 15.51 -9.46
C TRP A 52 -2.65 15.73 -10.86
N ARG A 53 -3.64 14.92 -11.28
CA ARG A 53 -4.30 15.07 -12.59
C ARG A 53 -5.01 16.42 -12.73
N GLU A 54 -5.66 16.91 -11.68
CA GLU A 54 -6.31 18.22 -11.67
C GLU A 54 -5.32 19.38 -11.83
N LYS A 55 -4.05 19.16 -11.46
CA LYS A 55 -2.97 20.16 -11.54
C LYS A 55 -2.06 19.98 -12.76
N ASP A 56 -2.25 18.94 -13.55
CA ASP A 56 -1.45 18.68 -14.74
C ASP A 56 -1.87 19.65 -15.87
N LEU A 57 -1.24 20.83 -15.89
CA LEU A 57 -1.51 21.91 -16.85
C LEU A 57 -1.09 21.58 -18.29
N ASN A 58 -0.41 20.45 -18.51
CA ASN A 58 0.03 19.97 -19.82
C ASN A 58 -1.03 19.14 -20.56
N GLN A 59 -2.23 18.99 -20.00
CA GLN A 59 -3.38 18.29 -20.60
C GLN A 59 -4.28 19.21 -21.46
N ILE A 60 -3.82 20.45 -21.77
CA ILE A 60 -4.48 21.41 -22.68
C ILE A 60 -3.68 21.51 -23.98
#